data_AF-A0A1F6XRT0-F1
#
_entry.id   AF-A0A1F6XRT0-F1
#
_cell.length_a   1.000
_cell.length_b   1.000
_cell.length_c   1.000
_cell.angle_alpha   90.00
_cell.angle_beta   90.00
_cell.angle_gamma   90.00
#
_symmetry.space_group_name_H-M   'P 1'
#
loop_
_entity.id
_entity.type
_entity.pdbx_description
1 polymer ?
#
loop_
_entity_poly.entity_id
_entity_poly.type
_entity_poly.pdbx_seq_one_letter_code
_entity_poly.pdbx_strand_id
1 'polypeptide(L)'
;MEEFLDKEEIRKIGKARQHFLERTITIIIAALGLIAALAWDEALKSLFEKIFGPLSTSGEKLIYALVITALASVVSIILGRRFFFRKENPRR
;
A
#
# COMPACT_ATOMS: atom_id res chain seq x y z
N MET A 1 4.04 -47.08 -13.32
CA MET A 1 4.55 -45.94 -14.10
C MET A 1 3.44 -44.94 -14.40
N GLU A 2 2.26 -45.40 -14.83
CA GLU A 2 1.09 -44.53 -15.11
C GLU A 2 0.52 -43.81 -13.88
N GLU A 3 0.43 -44.47 -12.71
CA GLU A 3 -0.04 -43.84 -11.46
C GLU A 3 0.83 -42.65 -11.00
N PHE A 4 2.12 -42.66 -11.36
CA PHE A 4 3.04 -41.55 -11.03
C PHE A 4 2.85 -40.35 -11.95
N LEU A 5 2.41 -40.57 -13.21
CA LEU A 5 2.16 -39.50 -14.16
C LEU A 5 0.90 -38.71 -13.77
N ASP A 6 -0.16 -39.40 -13.36
CA ASP A 6 -1.43 -38.77 -12.94
C ASP A 6 -1.26 -37.88 -11.70
N LYS A 7 -0.50 -38.35 -10.69
CA LYS A 7 -0.21 -37.55 -9.48
C LYS A 7 0.61 -36.29 -9.78
N GLU A 8 1.57 -36.35 -10.68
CA GLU A 8 2.37 -35.16 -11.07
C GLU A 8 1.56 -34.16 -11.91
N GLU A 9 0.66 -34.65 -12.77
CA GLU A 9 -0.21 -33.81 -13.58
C GLU A 9 -1.26 -33.07 -12.72
N ILE A 10 -1.93 -33.78 -11.81
CA ILE A 10 -2.84 -33.19 -10.82
C ILE A 10 -2.10 -32.13 -9.96
N ARG A 11 -0.87 -32.43 -9.55
CA ARG A 11 -0.04 -31.49 -8.78
C ARG A 11 0.34 -30.25 -9.59
N LYS A 12 0.66 -30.40 -10.88
CA LYS A 12 0.96 -29.27 -11.79
C LYS A 12 -0.25 -28.36 -11.97
N ILE A 13 -1.43 -28.94 -12.19
CA ILE A 13 -2.68 -28.16 -12.36
C ILE A 13 -2.99 -27.38 -11.07
N GLY A 14 -2.86 -28.02 -9.91
CA GLY A 14 -3.03 -27.36 -8.61
C GLY A 14 -2.08 -26.17 -8.42
N LYS A 15 -0.79 -26.35 -8.72
CA LYS A 15 0.22 -25.29 -8.63
C LYS A 15 -0.01 -24.16 -9.62
N ALA A 16 -0.39 -24.47 -10.87
CA ALA A 16 -0.68 -23.46 -11.89
C ALA A 16 -1.87 -22.58 -11.49
N ARG A 17 -2.93 -23.19 -10.95
CA ARG A 17 -4.09 -22.47 -10.42
C ARG A 17 -3.70 -21.57 -9.24
N GLN A 18 -2.94 -22.09 -8.28
CA GLN A 18 -2.46 -21.30 -7.13
C GLN A 18 -1.67 -20.07 -7.59
N HIS A 19 -0.69 -20.25 -8.48
CA HIS A 19 0.13 -19.17 -9.00
C HIS A 19 -0.70 -18.11 -9.78
N PHE A 20 -1.71 -18.55 -10.54
CA PHE A 20 -2.63 -17.62 -11.21
C PHE A 20 -3.45 -16.79 -10.21
N LEU A 21 -3.99 -17.42 -9.15
CA LEU A 21 -4.73 -16.71 -8.11
C LEU A 21 -3.84 -15.72 -7.37
N GLU A 22 -2.63 -16.13 -6.97
CA GLU A 22 -1.65 -15.26 -6.30
C GLU A 22 -1.34 -14.03 -7.15
N ARG A 23 -1.09 -14.23 -8.46
CA ARG A 23 -0.80 -13.12 -9.37
C ARG A 23 -1.99 -12.19 -9.53
N THR A 24 -3.19 -12.74 -9.65
CA THR A 24 -4.43 -11.96 -9.77
C THR A 24 -4.67 -11.13 -8.52
N ILE A 25 -4.56 -11.74 -7.33
CA ILE A 25 -4.71 -11.04 -6.05
C ILE A 25 -3.67 -9.92 -5.93
N THR A 26 -2.42 -10.16 -6.32
CA THR A 26 -1.37 -9.14 -6.30
C THR A 26 -1.73 -7.93 -7.15
N ILE A 27 -2.24 -8.15 -8.37
CA ILE A 27 -2.66 -7.06 -9.27
C ILE A 27 -3.87 -6.32 -8.70
N ILE A 28 -4.85 -7.05 -8.12
CA ILE A 28 -6.02 -6.43 -7.48
C ILE A 28 -5.59 -5.55 -6.31
N ILE A 29 -4.71 -6.05 -5.42
CA ILE A 29 -4.20 -5.28 -4.28
C ILE A 29 -3.43 -4.05 -4.77
N ALA A 30 -2.62 -4.18 -5.82
CA ALA A 30 -1.90 -3.05 -6.41
C ALA A 30 -2.85 -1.98 -6.98
N ALA A 31 -3.89 -2.40 -7.71
CA ALA A 31 -4.91 -1.51 -8.25
C ALA A 31 -5.70 -0.81 -7.14
N LEU A 32 -6.09 -1.54 -6.10
CA LEU A 32 -6.74 -0.96 -4.92
C LEU A 32 -5.83 0.00 -4.16
N GLY A 33 -4.55 -0.32 -4.03
CA GLY A 33 -3.54 0.57 -3.45
C GLY A 33 -3.42 1.88 -4.21
N LEU A 34 -3.46 1.83 -5.55
CA LEU A 34 -3.46 3.03 -6.39
C LEU A 34 -4.73 3.88 -6.17
N ILE A 35 -5.91 3.26 -6.19
CA ILE A 35 -7.18 3.95 -5.94
C ILE A 35 -7.18 4.59 -4.54
N ALA A 36 -6.71 3.86 -3.52
CA ALA A 36 -6.61 4.37 -2.16
C ALA A 36 -5.66 5.57 -2.04
N ALA A 37 -4.52 5.54 -2.74
CA ALA A 37 -3.58 6.66 -2.77
C ALA A 37 -4.21 7.92 -3.40
N LEU A 38 -4.94 7.76 -4.51
CA LEU A 38 -5.67 8.87 -5.16
C LEU A 38 -6.77 9.43 -4.26
N ALA A 39 -7.56 8.56 -3.61
CA ALA A 39 -8.62 8.98 -2.71
C ALA A 39 -8.07 9.72 -1.47
N TRP A 40 -6.92 9.29 -0.94
CA TRP A 40 -6.29 9.98 0.18
C TRP A 40 -5.77 11.36 -0.21
N ASP A 41 -5.21 11.53 -1.41
CA ASP A 41 -4.80 12.85 -1.91
C ASP A 41 -6.00 13.81 -1.99
N GLU A 42 -7.13 13.36 -2.55
CA GLU A 42 -8.35 14.17 -2.64
C GLU A 42 -8.97 14.47 -1.27
N ALA A 43 -9.05 13.48 -0.38
CA ALA A 43 -9.61 13.64 0.95
C ALA A 43 -8.81 14.65 1.80
N LEU A 44 -7.49 14.59 1.73
CA LEU A 44 -6.60 15.51 2.46
C LEU A 44 -6.73 16.94 1.94
N LYS A 45 -6.86 17.14 0.62
CA LYS A 45 -7.14 18.46 0.03
C LYS A 45 -8.47 19.01 0.51
N SER A 46 -9.54 18.23 0.42
CA SER A 46 -10.87 18.67 0.85
C SER A 46 -10.92 18.99 2.35
N LEU A 47 -10.26 18.17 3.18
CA LEU A 47 -10.15 18.43 4.61
C LEU A 47 -9.37 19.73 4.89
N PHE A 48 -8.26 19.96 4.17
CA PHE A 48 -7.50 21.18 4.28
C PHE A 48 -8.33 22.41 3.88
N GLU A 49 -9.05 22.33 2.75
CA GLU A 49 -9.91 23.43 2.28
C GLU A 49 -11.03 23.75 3.27
N LYS A 50 -11.58 22.73 3.95
CA LYS A 50 -12.60 22.92 4.98
C LYS A 50 -12.07 23.66 6.22
N ILE A 51 -10.78 23.51 6.55
CA ILE A 51 -10.17 24.10 7.75
C ILE A 51 -9.57 25.48 7.44
N PHE A 52 -8.86 25.60 6.31
CA PHE A 52 -8.04 26.77 5.97
C PHE A 52 -8.63 27.65 4.87
N GLY A 53 -9.74 27.22 4.25
CA GLY A 53 -10.34 27.91 3.10
C GLY A 53 -9.85 27.38 1.75
N PRO A 54 -10.41 27.87 0.63
CA PRO A 54 -10.15 27.34 -0.71
C PRO A 54 -8.68 27.51 -1.11
N LEU A 55 -8.11 26.52 -1.81
CA LEU A 55 -6.74 26.53 -2.36
C LEU A 55 -6.68 27.31 -3.69
N SER A 56 -7.06 28.58 -3.65
CA SER A 56 -7.24 29.43 -4.82
C SER A 56 -5.96 30.13 -5.29
N THR A 57 -5.07 30.47 -4.36
CA THR A 57 -3.81 31.17 -4.65
C THR A 57 -2.61 30.23 -4.64
N SER A 58 -1.55 30.60 -5.37
CA SER A 58 -0.30 29.83 -5.41
C SER A 58 0.36 29.71 -4.04
N GLY A 59 0.17 30.70 -3.15
CA GLY A 59 0.67 30.68 -1.77
C GLY A 59 -0.02 29.62 -0.90
N GLU A 60 -1.34 29.48 -1.01
CA GLU A 60 -2.12 28.49 -0.25
C GLU A 60 -1.73 27.05 -0.64
N LYS A 61 -1.47 26.79 -1.94
CA LYS A 61 -1.02 25.48 -2.43
C LYS A 61 0.36 25.09 -1.88
N LEU A 62 1.27 26.05 -1.73
CA LEU A 62 2.58 25.82 -1.13
C LEU A 62 2.47 25.49 0.36
N ILE A 63 1.60 26.19 1.09
CA ILE A 63 1.33 25.91 2.51
C ILE A 63 0.73 24.51 2.66
N TYR A 64 -0.25 24.14 1.83
CA TYR A 64 -0.81 22.78 1.81
C TYR A 64 0.28 21.72 1.63
N ALA A 65 1.17 21.90 0.64
CA ALA A 65 2.23 20.94 0.37
C ALA A 65 3.20 20.78 1.56
N LEU A 66 3.56 21.87 2.24
CA LEU A 66 4.41 21.83 3.44
C LEU A 66 3.72 21.12 4.61
N VAL A 67 2.44 21.43 4.85
CA VAL A 67 1.66 20.81 5.94
C VAL A 67 1.51 19.31 5.72
N ILE A 68 1.16 18.89 4.51
CA ILE A 68 1.03 17.46 4.18
C ILE A 68 2.36 16.73 4.26
N THR A 69 3.46 17.34 3.83
CA THR A 69 4.79 16.75 3.93
C THR A 69 5.20 16.57 5.40
N ALA A 70 4.93 17.56 6.26
CA ALA A 70 5.20 17.46 7.69
C ALA A 70 4.37 16.34 8.34
N LEU A 71 3.07 16.27 8.05
CA LEU A 71 2.18 15.20 8.53
C LEU A 71 2.66 13.81 8.08
N ALA A 72 2.98 13.66 6.79
CA ALA A 72 3.51 12.42 6.23
C ALA A 72 4.79 12.00 6.95
N SER A 73 5.73 12.93 7.16
CA SER A 73 6.99 12.67 7.86
C SER A 73 6.76 12.19 9.31
N VAL A 74 5.87 12.84 10.06
CA VAL A 74 5.52 12.43 11.42
C VAL A 74 4.94 11.01 11.44
N VAL A 75 3.99 10.72 10.53
CA VAL A 75 3.41 9.37 10.39
C VAL A 75 4.49 8.35 10.03
N SER A 76 5.41 8.67 9.10
CA SER A 76 6.54 7.82 8.72
C SER A 76 7.45 7.50 9.90
N ILE A 77 7.77 8.48 10.76
CA ILE A 77 8.59 8.27 11.96
C ILE A 77 7.86 7.36 12.97
N ILE A 78 6.56 7.59 13.20
CA ILE A 78 5.76 6.79 14.15
C ILE A 78 5.66 5.34 13.68
N LEU A 79 5.30 5.12 12.42
CA LEU A 79 5.23 3.79 11.82
C LEU A 79 6.61 3.13 11.84
N GLY A 80 7.65 3.87 11.49
CA GLY A 80 9.00 3.34 11.46
C GLY A 80 9.49 2.90 12.84
N ARG A 81 9.20 3.68 13.89
CA ARG A 81 9.56 3.33 15.27
C ARG A 81 8.85 2.06 15.77
N ARG A 82 7.61 1.81 15.35
CA ARG A 82 6.84 0.64 15.79
C ARG A 82 7.13 -0.63 14.99
N PHE A 83 7.41 -0.49 13.69
CA PHE A 83 7.61 -1.63 12.79
C PHE A 83 9.07 -2.01 12.55
N PHE A 84 10.01 -1.05 12.41
CA PHE A 84 11.42 -1.39 12.13
C PHE A 84 12.19 -1.89 13.34
N PHE A 85 11.81 -1.51 14.56
CA PHE A 85 12.45 -2.01 15.80
C PHE A 85 12.05 -3.45 16.19
N ARG A 86 11.40 -4.22 15.30
CA ARG A 86 11.11 -5.66 15.48
C ARG A 86 11.89 -6.58 14.53
N LYS A 87 13.07 -6.16 14.07
CA LYS A 87 14.05 -7.06 13.44
C LYS A 87 15.46 -6.77 13.95
N GLU A 88 15.72 -7.05 15.23
CA GLU A 88 16.98 -7.66 15.68
C GLU A 88 16.89 -8.06 17.16
N ASN A 89 16.45 -9.28 17.45
CA ASN A 89 17.04 -10.00 18.58
C ASN A 89 17.08 -11.51 18.30
N PRO A 90 18.10 -11.99 17.56
CA PRO A 90 18.36 -13.41 17.36
C PRO A 90 19.06 -14.08 18.55
N ARG A 91 19.08 -13.47 19.75
CA ARG A 91 19.69 -14.08 20.94
C ARG A 91 18.82 -13.89 22.19
N ARG A 92 17.82 -14.75 22.34
CA ARG A 92 17.41 -15.38 23.62
C ARG A 92 16.51 -16.56 23.34
#